data_AF-D2KPH7-F1
#
_entry.id   AF-D2KPH7-F1
#
_cell.length_a   1.000
_cell.length_b   1.000
_cell.length_c   1.000
_cell.angle_alpha   90.00
_cell.angle_beta   90.00
_cell.angle_gamma   90.00
#
_symmetry.space_group_name_H-M   'P 1'
#
loop_
_entity.id
_entity.type
_entity.pdbx_description
1 polymer ?
#
loop_
_entity_poly.entity_id
_entity_poly.type
_entity_poly.pdbx_seq_one_letter_code
_entity_poly.pdbx_strand_id
1 'polypeptide(L)'
;MDTGVVPEKKRVSSERRKEKSRDAARCRRGKESEVFYQLAQELPLPHSVSSSLDKASIMRLTISYLRMRKLLTPNEPMAKEQTDLDVQLNSSYLKALEGFLMVLSEDGDMIYISENINKCLGLAQFDLTGHSVFDFIHPCDQEELREMLIHRTGSKKSKEP
;
A
#
# COMPACT_ATOMS: atom_id res chain seq x y z
N MET A 1 -8.22 0.03 58.10
CA MET A 1 -7.45 0.86 57.16
C MET A 1 -6.10 0.21 57.02
N ASP A 2 -5.94 -0.64 56.00
CA ASP A 2 -4.75 -1.46 55.81
C ASP A 2 -3.78 -0.71 54.89
N THR A 3 -2.91 0.11 55.48
CA THR A 3 -1.82 0.77 54.73
C THR A 3 -0.71 -0.25 54.53
N GLY A 4 -0.85 -1.07 53.49
CA GLY A 4 0.16 -2.04 53.06
C GLY A 4 1.46 -1.35 52.66
N VAL A 5 2.39 -1.21 53.61
CA VAL A 5 3.76 -0.76 53.37
C VAL A 5 4.47 -1.85 52.58
N VAL A 6 4.41 -1.77 51.25
CA VAL A 6 5.21 -2.63 50.38
C VAL A 6 6.69 -2.38 50.70
N PRO A 7 7.47 -3.42 51.06
CA PRO A 7 8.85 -3.25 51.50
C PRO A 7 9.68 -2.58 50.41
N GLU A 8 10.48 -1.59 50.79
CA GLU A 8 11.22 -0.68 49.92
C GLU A 8 12.08 -1.43 48.87
N LYS A 9 12.71 -2.55 49.27
CA LYS A 9 13.44 -3.45 48.35
C LYS A 9 12.57 -4.03 47.22
N LYS A 10 11.31 -4.38 47.50
CA LYS A 10 10.36 -4.85 46.47
C LYS A 10 9.97 -3.71 45.52
N ARG A 11 9.81 -2.48 46.02
CA ARG A 11 9.53 -1.28 45.20
C ARG A 11 10.67 -0.98 44.22
N VAL A 12 11.91 -0.91 44.71
CA VAL A 12 13.10 -0.69 43.88
C VAL A 12 13.30 -1.80 42.84
N SER A 13 13.02 -3.06 43.20
CA SER A 13 13.12 -4.18 42.25
C SER A 13 12.04 -4.14 41.16
N SER A 14 10.83 -3.67 41.49
CA SER A 14 9.72 -3.50 40.53
C SER A 14 10.02 -2.34 39.57
N GLU A 15 10.55 -1.24 40.10
CA GLU A 15 10.89 -0.06 39.32
C GLU A 15 12.00 -0.34 38.30
N ARG A 16 13.07 -1.04 38.71
CA ARG A 16 14.12 -1.48 37.78
C ARG A 16 13.61 -2.42 36.67
N ARG A 17 12.63 -3.28 36.96
CA ARG A 17 12.00 -4.14 35.94
C ARG A 17 11.17 -3.32 34.96
N LYS A 18 10.41 -2.34 35.46
CA LYS A 18 9.62 -1.43 34.63
C LYS A 18 10.51 -0.55 33.74
N GLU A 19 11.62 -0.05 34.29
CA GLU A 19 12.61 0.73 33.56
C GLU A 19 13.23 -0.07 32.40
N LYS A 20 13.73 -1.28 32.68
CA LYS A 20 14.24 -2.19 31.63
C LYS A 20 13.21 -2.48 30.55
N SER A 21 11.95 -2.72 30.94
CA SER A 21 10.87 -2.96 29.99
C SER A 21 10.59 -1.74 29.12
N ARG A 22 10.62 -0.54 29.70
CA ARG A 22 10.43 0.73 28.98
C ARG A 22 11.55 0.99 27.98
N ASP A 23 12.80 0.75 28.37
CA ASP A 23 13.95 0.93 27.47
C ASP A 23 13.95 -0.09 26.34
N ALA A 24 13.62 -1.35 26.63
CA ALA A 24 13.45 -2.37 25.61
C ALA A 24 12.31 -2.02 24.63
N ALA A 25 11.18 -1.51 25.12
CA ALA A 25 10.07 -1.07 24.29
C ALA A 25 10.44 0.16 23.44
N ARG A 26 11.21 1.11 23.98
CA ARG A 26 11.72 2.27 23.24
C ARG A 26 12.69 1.83 22.15
N CYS A 27 13.64 0.94 22.46
CA CYS A 27 14.57 0.39 21.48
C CYS A 27 13.84 -0.31 20.34
N ARG A 28 12.86 -1.17 20.68
CA ARG A 28 12.01 -1.85 19.69
C ARG A 28 11.27 -0.86 18.78
N ARG A 29 10.64 0.18 19.34
CA ARG A 29 9.94 1.23 18.57
C ARG A 29 10.90 2.04 17.69
N GLY A 30 12.11 2.32 18.18
CA GLY A 30 13.15 2.98 17.41
C GLY A 30 13.55 2.16 16.19
N LYS A 31 13.84 0.86 16.38
CA LYS A 31 14.19 -0.04 15.28
C LYS A 31 13.05 -0.24 14.30
N GLU A 32 11.82 -0.38 14.80
CA GLU A 32 10.62 -0.47 13.97
C GLU A 32 10.49 0.76 13.06
N SER A 33 10.58 1.98 13.60
CA SER A 33 10.52 3.21 12.80
C SER A 33 11.65 3.28 11.78
N GLU A 34 12.88 2.92 12.16
CA GLU A 34 14.03 2.88 11.24
C GLU A 34 13.75 1.97 10.03
N VAL A 35 13.24 0.76 10.28
CA VAL A 35 12.91 -0.21 9.22
C VAL A 35 11.78 0.30 8.32
N PHE A 36 10.76 0.95 8.89
CA PHE A 36 9.69 1.57 8.09
C PHE A 36 10.22 2.64 7.14
N TYR A 37 11.09 3.53 7.61
CA TYR A 37 11.65 4.58 6.76
C TYR A 37 12.64 4.05 5.72
N GLN A 38 13.39 2.99 6.04
CA GLN A 38 14.18 2.27 5.05
C GLN A 38 13.29 1.67 3.96
N LEU A 39 12.19 1.02 4.33
CA LEU A 39 11.22 0.49 3.37
C LEU A 39 10.60 1.58 2.48
N ALA A 40 10.32 2.77 3.04
CA ALA A 40 9.82 3.91 2.28
C ALA A 40 10.80 4.36 1.18
N GLN A 41 12.11 4.31 1.47
CA GLN A 41 13.17 4.69 0.52
C GLN A 41 13.29 3.70 -0.66
N GLU A 42 12.88 2.45 -0.46
CA GLU A 42 12.89 1.40 -1.50
C GLU A 42 11.66 1.44 -2.42
N LEU A 43 10.64 2.25 -2.10
CA LEU A 43 9.48 2.42 -2.97
C LEU A 43 9.86 3.19 -4.25
N PRO A 44 9.20 2.90 -5.40
CA PRO A 44 9.43 3.59 -6.67
C PRO A 44 8.77 4.98 -6.68
N LEU A 45 9.14 5.82 -5.71
CA LEU A 45 8.58 7.15 -5.50
C LEU A 45 9.72 8.17 -5.37
N PRO A 46 9.51 9.44 -5.78
CA PRO A 46 10.46 10.50 -5.49
C PRO A 46 10.70 10.64 -3.98
N HIS A 47 11.95 10.94 -3.60
CA HIS A 47 12.33 11.10 -2.19
C HIS A 47 11.51 12.19 -1.46
N SER A 48 11.07 13.23 -2.18
CA SER A 48 10.19 14.28 -1.63
C SER A 48 8.87 13.71 -1.08
N VAL A 49 8.35 12.65 -1.70
CA VAL A 49 7.13 11.98 -1.26
C VAL A 49 7.46 10.94 -0.20
N SER A 50 8.39 10.02 -0.48
CA SER A 50 8.66 8.87 0.41
C SER A 50 9.12 9.27 1.82
N SER A 51 9.82 10.39 1.95
CA SER A 51 10.29 10.90 3.26
C SER A 51 9.17 11.43 4.16
N SER A 52 8.00 11.75 3.62
CA SER A 52 6.87 12.32 4.36
C SER A 52 5.73 11.32 4.63
N LEU A 53 5.87 10.09 4.16
CA LEU A 53 4.86 9.05 4.33
C LEU A 53 4.73 8.61 5.80
N ASP A 54 3.49 8.37 6.22
CA ASP A 54 3.21 7.70 7.48
C ASP A 54 3.39 6.17 7.35
N LYS A 55 3.49 5.47 8.49
CA LYS A 55 3.72 4.01 8.52
C LYS A 55 2.62 3.22 7.80
N ALA A 56 1.37 3.68 7.89
CA ALA A 56 0.25 3.02 7.25
C ALA A 56 0.33 3.13 5.72
N SER A 57 0.64 4.32 5.20
CA SER A 57 0.82 4.54 3.76
C SER A 57 2.02 3.78 3.22
N ILE A 58 3.13 3.72 3.95
CA ILE A 58 4.27 2.87 3.56
C ILE A 58 3.81 1.43 3.33
N MET A 59 3.07 0.84 4.29
CA MET A 59 2.54 -0.51 4.13
C MET A 59 1.59 -0.65 2.94
N ARG A 60 0.63 0.28 2.80
CA ARG A 60 -0.35 0.25 1.70
C ARG A 60 0.35 0.26 0.34
N LEU A 61 1.27 1.20 0.14
CA LEU A 61 2.02 1.35 -1.10
C LEU A 61 2.92 0.15 -1.38
N THR A 62 3.60 -0.39 -0.36
CA THR A 62 4.41 -1.61 -0.51
C THR A 62 3.56 -2.80 -0.93
N ILE A 63 2.41 -3.03 -0.26
CA ILE A 63 1.52 -4.16 -0.58
C ILE A 63 0.98 -4.02 -2.02
N SER A 64 0.48 -2.83 -2.38
CA SER A 64 -0.02 -2.53 -3.73
C SER A 64 1.06 -2.73 -4.79
N TYR A 65 2.28 -2.26 -4.54
CA TYR A 65 3.40 -2.44 -5.45
C TYR A 65 3.76 -3.92 -5.66
N LEU A 66 3.82 -4.71 -4.58
CA LEU A 66 4.10 -6.14 -4.66
C LEU A 66 2.98 -6.90 -5.39
N ARG A 67 1.71 -6.54 -5.16
CA ARG A 67 0.57 -7.08 -5.90
C ARG A 67 0.67 -6.75 -7.39
N MET A 68 0.98 -5.50 -7.74
CA MET A 68 1.16 -5.08 -9.14
C MET A 68 2.31 -5.82 -9.82
N ARG A 69 3.47 -5.93 -9.16
CA ARG A 69 4.62 -6.72 -9.64
C ARG A 69 4.20 -8.16 -9.93
N LYS A 70 3.49 -8.80 -9.00
CA LYS A 70 2.98 -10.18 -9.17
C LYS A 70 2.03 -10.33 -10.36
N LEU A 71 1.20 -9.32 -10.65
CA LEU A 71 0.30 -9.32 -11.81
C LEU A 71 1.05 -9.14 -13.14
N LEU A 72 2.11 -8.33 -13.15
CA LEU A 72 2.89 -8.02 -14.36
C LEU A 72 3.97 -9.05 -14.70
N THR A 73 4.38 -9.93 -13.78
CA THR A 73 5.35 -11.00 -14.05
C THR A 73 4.72 -12.40 -14.07
N PRO A 74 3.80 -12.74 -15.00
CA PRO A 74 3.40 -14.12 -15.19
C PRO A 74 4.38 -14.82 -16.14
N ASN A 75 5.47 -15.40 -15.62
CA ASN A 75 6.28 -16.46 -16.25
C ASN A 75 6.80 -16.29 -17.71
N GLU A 76 6.64 -15.13 -18.36
CA GLU A 76 7.21 -14.88 -19.69
C GLU A 76 8.60 -14.23 -19.57
N PRO A 77 9.56 -14.61 -20.44
CA PRO A 77 10.87 -13.96 -20.47
C PRO A 77 10.68 -12.49 -20.87
N MET A 78 10.76 -11.58 -19.89
CA MET A 78 10.88 -10.15 -20.10
C MET A 78 12.24 -9.85 -20.73
N ALA A 79 12.34 -9.98 -22.05
CA ALA A 79 13.44 -9.43 -22.85
C ALA A 79 13.03 -9.41 -24.33
N LYS A 80 12.10 -8.52 -24.70
CA LYS A 80 12.17 -7.93 -26.04
C LYS A 80 12.98 -6.65 -25.87
N GLU A 81 14.02 -6.46 -26.69
CA GLU A 81 14.73 -5.18 -26.75
C GLU A 81 13.69 -4.09 -27.04
N GLN A 82 13.48 -3.22 -26.05
CA GLN A 82 12.59 -2.07 -26.16
C GLN A 82 13.26 -1.09 -27.12
N THR A 83 12.64 -0.79 -28.26
CA THR A 83 13.23 0.15 -29.22
C THR A 83 13.14 1.59 -28.67
N ASP A 84 14.01 2.50 -29.14
CA ASP A 84 13.92 3.93 -28.78
C ASP A 84 12.53 4.51 -29.09
N LEU A 85 11.89 4.03 -30.17
CA LEU A 85 10.54 4.41 -30.54
C LEU A 85 9.51 3.95 -29.50
N ASP A 86 9.64 2.74 -28.97
CA ASP A 86 8.76 2.22 -27.93
C ASP A 86 8.87 3.05 -26.63
N VAL A 87 10.09 3.46 -26.25
CA VAL A 87 10.30 4.31 -25.07
C VAL A 87 9.63 5.68 -25.26
N GLN A 88 9.75 6.29 -26.44
CA GLN A 88 9.09 7.56 -26.76
C GLN A 88 7.56 7.43 -26.76
N LEU A 89 7.02 6.37 -27.36
CA LEU A 89 5.58 6.10 -27.40
C LEU A 89 5.01 5.81 -26.01
N ASN A 90 5.75 5.06 -25.18
CA ASN A 90 5.35 4.77 -23.80
C ASN A 90 5.08 6.04 -22.99
N SER A 91 5.90 7.08 -23.17
CA SER A 91 5.69 8.38 -22.51
C SER A 91 4.48 9.18 -23.04
N SER A 92 3.96 8.80 -24.21
CA SER A 92 2.87 9.50 -24.92
C SER A 92 1.50 8.89 -24.64
N TYR A 93 1.40 7.58 -24.37
CA TYR A 93 0.10 6.92 -24.12
C TYR A 93 -0.69 7.56 -22.97
N LEU A 94 -0.06 7.80 -21.82
CA LEU A 94 -0.73 8.45 -20.69
C LEU A 94 -1.06 9.94 -20.95
N LYS A 95 -0.36 10.60 -21.89
CA LYS A 95 -0.66 11.99 -22.28
C LYS A 95 -1.83 12.07 -23.25
N ALA A 96 -1.97 11.07 -24.12
CA ALA A 96 -3.07 10.96 -25.07
C ALA A 96 -4.37 10.45 -24.44
N LEU A 97 -4.28 9.77 -23.28
CA LEU A 97 -5.44 9.30 -22.52
C LEU A 97 -6.19 10.47 -21.86
N GLU A 98 -7.44 10.71 -22.29
CA GLU A 98 -8.39 11.61 -21.61
C GLU A 98 -9.04 10.91 -20.41
N GLY A 99 -8.23 10.62 -19.40
CA GLY A 99 -8.65 9.89 -18.20
C GLY A 99 -7.44 9.33 -17.45
N PHE A 100 -7.67 8.35 -16.57
CA PHE A 100 -6.61 7.67 -15.83
C PHE A 100 -6.81 6.15 -15.88
N LEU A 101 -5.72 5.42 -15.68
CA LEU A 101 -5.73 3.98 -15.56
C LEU A 101 -5.89 3.59 -14.09
N MET A 102 -6.71 2.59 -13.82
CA MET A 102 -6.90 2.01 -12.50
C MET A 102 -6.92 0.48 -12.59
N VAL A 103 -6.24 -0.18 -11.65
CA VAL A 103 -6.24 -1.63 -11.48
C VAL A 103 -6.84 -1.93 -10.12
N LEU A 104 -7.93 -2.67 -10.11
CA LEU A 104 -8.63 -3.10 -8.90
C LEU A 104 -8.38 -4.58 -8.63
N SER A 105 -8.38 -4.94 -7.34
CA SER A 105 -8.56 -6.32 -6.91
C SER A 105 -10.04 -6.74 -7.01
N GLU A 106 -10.32 -8.03 -6.84
CA GLU A 106 -11.69 -8.57 -6.78
C GLU A 106 -12.49 -7.97 -5.60
N ASP A 107 -11.82 -7.58 -4.51
CA ASP A 107 -12.41 -6.95 -3.34
C ASP A 107 -12.57 -5.42 -3.48
N GLY A 108 -12.11 -4.84 -4.60
CA GLY A 108 -12.17 -3.40 -4.86
C GLY A 108 -10.98 -2.60 -4.31
N ASP A 109 -9.93 -3.23 -3.78
CA ASP A 109 -8.69 -2.52 -3.46
C ASP A 109 -8.04 -1.94 -4.73
N MET A 110 -7.67 -0.66 -4.69
CA MET A 110 -6.96 0.03 -5.77
C MET A 110 -5.47 -0.36 -5.78
N ILE A 111 -5.12 -1.39 -6.54
CA ILE A 111 -3.75 -1.93 -6.64
C ILE A 111 -2.81 -0.94 -7.34
N TYR A 112 -3.28 -0.32 -8.43
CA TYR A 112 -2.51 0.67 -9.17
C TYR A 112 -3.43 1.75 -9.73
N ILE A 113 -2.93 2.97 -9.74
CA ILE A 113 -3.56 4.15 -10.34
C ILE A 113 -2.47 4.89 -11.10
N SER A 114 -2.75 5.45 -12.28
CA SER A 114 -1.76 6.26 -13.01
C SER A 114 -1.59 7.66 -12.41
N GLU A 115 -0.39 8.24 -12.56
CA GLU A 115 -0.04 9.55 -11.99
C GLU A 115 -0.95 10.70 -12.45
N ASN A 116 -1.54 10.59 -13.65
CA ASN A 116 -2.43 11.62 -14.22
C ASN A 116 -3.81 11.70 -13.56
N ILE A 117 -4.12 10.86 -12.57
CA ILE A 117 -5.37 10.96 -11.79
C ILE A 117 -5.54 12.33 -11.12
N ASN A 118 -4.44 12.99 -10.77
CA ASN A 118 -4.47 14.34 -10.19
C ASN A 118 -5.12 15.38 -11.11
N LYS A 119 -5.06 15.19 -12.44
CA LYS A 119 -5.72 16.06 -13.41
C LYS A 119 -7.22 15.82 -13.49
N CYS A 120 -7.68 14.61 -13.14
CA CYS A 120 -9.07 14.22 -13.22
C CYS A 120 -9.81 14.47 -11.89
N LEU A 121 -9.23 14.06 -10.76
CA LEU A 121 -9.87 14.09 -9.44
C LEU A 121 -9.23 15.08 -8.46
N GLY A 122 -8.09 15.68 -8.79
CA GLY A 122 -7.35 16.57 -7.88
C GLY A 122 -6.60 15.87 -6.74
N LEU A 123 -6.61 14.54 -6.69
CA LEU A 123 -5.98 13.73 -5.65
C LEU A 123 -4.63 13.18 -6.11
N ALA A 124 -3.69 12.99 -5.19
CA ALA A 124 -2.41 12.38 -5.50
C ALA A 124 -2.54 10.85 -5.61
N GLN A 125 -1.75 10.25 -6.49
CA GLN A 125 -1.73 8.80 -6.70
C GLN A 125 -1.43 8.02 -5.40
N PHE A 126 -0.49 8.49 -4.58
CA PHE A 126 -0.08 7.83 -3.34
C PHE A 126 -1.14 7.95 -2.23
N ASP A 127 -2.04 8.93 -2.32
CA ASP A 127 -3.16 9.08 -1.37
C ASP A 127 -4.24 8.03 -1.61
N LEU A 128 -4.36 7.54 -2.85
CA LEU A 128 -5.40 6.60 -3.29
C LEU A 128 -4.93 5.15 -3.33
N THR A 129 -3.69 4.92 -3.76
CA THR A 129 -3.15 3.57 -3.98
C THR A 129 -3.22 2.72 -2.70
N GLY A 130 -3.83 1.54 -2.81
CA GLY A 130 -4.00 0.58 -1.72
C GLY A 130 -5.22 0.79 -0.82
N HIS A 131 -6.06 1.80 -1.09
CA HIS A 131 -7.36 1.92 -0.44
C HIS A 131 -8.46 1.20 -1.21
N SER A 132 -9.61 1.04 -0.57
CA SER A 132 -10.80 0.54 -1.25
C SER A 132 -11.37 1.61 -2.17
N VAL A 133 -11.69 1.24 -3.41
CA VAL A 133 -12.36 2.14 -4.35
C VAL A 133 -13.71 2.63 -3.82
N PHE A 134 -14.36 1.83 -2.96
CA PHE A 134 -15.65 2.17 -2.35
C PHE A 134 -15.56 3.35 -1.37
N ASP A 135 -14.36 3.68 -0.86
CA ASP A 135 -14.16 4.85 -0.01
C ASP A 135 -14.26 6.17 -0.79
N PHE A 136 -14.14 6.11 -2.13
CA PHE A 136 -14.09 7.28 -3.02
C PHE A 136 -15.29 7.36 -3.96
N ILE A 137 -16.05 6.27 -4.11
CA ILE A 137 -17.22 6.21 -4.97
C ILE A 137 -18.48 6.58 -4.19
N HIS A 138 -19.39 7.28 -4.88
CA HIS A 138 -20.67 7.67 -4.32
C HIS A 138 -21.48 6.43 -3.85
N PRO A 139 -22.12 6.45 -2.67
CA PRO A 139 -22.82 5.28 -2.12
C PRO A 139 -23.86 4.66 -3.04
N CYS A 140 -24.54 5.45 -3.87
CA CYS A 140 -25.54 4.93 -4.82
C CYS A 140 -24.94 4.05 -5.93
N ASP A 141 -23.65 4.21 -6.24
CA ASP A 141 -22.99 3.56 -7.37
C ASP A 141 -22.13 2.36 -6.91
N GLN A 142 -22.01 2.15 -5.59
CA GLN A 142 -21.16 1.11 -5.02
C GLN A 142 -21.65 -0.30 -5.38
N GLU A 143 -22.97 -0.52 -5.39
CA GLU A 143 -23.53 -1.84 -5.71
C GLU A 143 -23.27 -2.23 -7.16
N GLU A 144 -23.46 -1.28 -8.09
CA GLU A 144 -23.16 -1.48 -9.51
C GLU A 144 -21.70 -1.87 -9.74
N LEU A 145 -20.76 -1.17 -9.09
CA LEU A 145 -19.35 -1.53 -9.20
C LEU A 145 -19.05 -2.90 -8.58
N ARG A 146 -19.70 -3.25 -7.46
CA ARG A 146 -19.54 -4.55 -6.81
C ARG A 146 -19.94 -5.68 -7.74
N GLU A 147 -21.07 -5.52 -8.42
CA GLU A 147 -21.54 -6.46 -9.43
C GLU A 147 -20.52 -6.62 -10.57
N MET A 148 -19.97 -5.51 -11.09
CA MET A 148 -18.97 -5.57 -12.17
C MET A 148 -17.69 -6.33 -11.79
N LEU A 149 -17.27 -6.25 -10.52
CA LEU A 149 -16.07 -6.97 -10.03
C LEU A 149 -16.32 -8.49 -9.93
N ILE A 150 -17.53 -8.91 -9.53
CA ILE A 150 -17.89 -10.33 -9.41
C ILE A 150 -18.01 -10.99 -10.79
N HIS A 151 -18.65 -10.34 -11.76
CA HIS A 151 -18.89 -10.93 -13.08
C HIS A 151 -17.60 -11.25 -13.86
N ARG A 152 -16.48 -10.60 -13.53
CA ARG A 152 -15.16 -10.90 -14.12
C ARG A 152 -14.54 -12.22 -13.66
N THR A 153 -14.96 -12.77 -12.52
CA THR A 153 -14.43 -14.04 -12.00
C THR A 153 -15.21 -15.26 -12.50
N GLY A 154 -16.41 -15.05 -13.08
CA GLY A 154 -17.31 -16.09 -13.55
C GLY A 154 -17.22 -16.44 -15.04
N SER A 155 -16.13 -17.08 -15.49
CA SER A 155 -16.12 -17.78 -16.80
C SER A 155 -15.22 -19.03 -16.88
N LYS A 156 -14.71 -19.55 -15.77
CA LYS A 156 -14.11 -20.89 -15.74
C LYS A 156 -15.13 -21.95 -15.30
N LYS A 157 -16.16 -22.18 -16.13
CA LYS A 157 -16.87 -23.47 -16.11
C LYS A 157 -16.24 -24.34 -17.20
N SER A 158 -15.16 -25.05 -16.86
CA SER A 158 -14.77 -26.23 -17.62
C SER A 158 -15.91 -27.24 -17.51
N LYS A 159 -16.68 -27.40 -18.58
CA LYS A 159 -17.44 -28.63 -18.82
C LYS A 159 -16.41 -29.75 -18.93
N GLU A 160 -16.35 -30.64 -17.95
CA GLU A 160 -15.75 -31.95 -18.16
C GLU A 160 -16.69 -32.82 -19.01
N PRO A 161 -16.14 -33.70 -19.86
CA PRO A 161 -16.88 -34.54 -20.79
C PRO A 161 -17.69 -35.67 -20.11
#